data_AF-A0A853JGC7-F1
#
_entry.id   AF-A0A853JGC7-F1
#
_cell.length_a   1.000
_cell.length_b   1.000
_cell.length_c   1.000
_cell.angle_alpha   90.00
_cell.angle_beta   90.00
_cell.angle_gamma   90.00
#
_symmetry.space_group_name_H-M   'P 1'
#
loop_
_entity.id
_entity.type
_entity.pdbx_description
1 polymer ?
#
loop_
_entity_poly.entity_id
_entity_poly.type
_entity_poly.pdbx_seq_one_letter_code
_entity_poly.pdbx_strand_id
1 'polypeptide(L)'
;MSEPTLGHLQAGLDALAEALDQDDFAPAGSLLAQYDRDLRAYVETVGGNAPLGALRAMLQMQNSLAARMQERQRGIAAELRDMRQAGHAARAYSELG
;
A
#
# COMPACT_ATOMS: atom_id res chain seq x y z
N MET A 1 -17.31 -20.58 -5.93
CA MET A 1 -16.26 -19.66 -5.47
C MET A 1 -16.05 -19.96 -3.99
N SER A 2 -14.83 -20.25 -3.57
CA SER A 2 -14.54 -20.53 -2.15
C SER A 2 -14.72 -19.25 -1.35
N GLU A 3 -15.36 -19.34 -0.18
CA GLU A 3 -15.47 -18.19 0.72
C GLU A 3 -14.07 -17.76 1.18
N PRO A 4 -13.76 -16.44 1.16
CA PRO A 4 -12.47 -15.97 1.63
C PRO A 4 -12.30 -16.32 3.10
N THR A 5 -11.12 -16.81 3.45
CA THR A 5 -10.77 -17.15 4.83
C THR A 5 -9.85 -16.10 5.41
N LEU A 6 -9.68 -16.09 6.73
CA LEU A 6 -8.76 -15.16 7.38
C LEU A 6 -7.30 -15.34 6.90
N GLY A 7 -6.89 -16.58 6.60
CA GLY A 7 -5.58 -16.87 6.02
C GLY A 7 -5.42 -16.32 4.60
N HIS A 8 -6.50 -16.31 3.81
CA HIS A 8 -6.50 -15.69 2.47
C HIS A 8 -6.31 -14.17 2.55
N LEU A 9 -6.97 -13.51 3.51
CA LEU A 9 -6.81 -12.08 3.74
C LEU A 9 -5.40 -11.71 4.21
N GLN A 10 -4.82 -12.53 5.09
CA GLN A 10 -3.45 -12.35 5.55
C GLN A 10 -2.45 -12.49 4.40
N ALA A 11 -2.59 -13.51 3.55
CA ALA A 11 -1.76 -13.68 2.35
C ALA A 11 -1.90 -12.49 1.38
N GLY A 12 -3.09 -11.90 1.26
CA GLY A 12 -3.31 -10.69 0.47
C GLY A 12 -2.53 -9.47 1.00
N LEU A 13 -2.47 -9.29 2.33
CA LEU A 13 -1.67 -8.23 2.95
C LEU A 13 -0.17 -8.47 2.78
N ASP A 14 0.28 -9.72 2.89
CA ASP A 14 1.69 -10.08 2.69
C ASP A 14 2.11 -9.84 1.24
N ALA A 15 1.28 -10.21 0.26
CA ALA A 15 1.53 -9.93 -1.15
C ALA A 15 1.55 -8.42 -1.46
N LEU A 16 0.67 -7.64 -0.83
CA LEU A 16 0.69 -6.19 -0.97
C LEU A 16 1.97 -5.58 -0.36
N ALA A 17 2.43 -6.09 0.79
CA ALA A 17 3.68 -5.67 1.39
C ALA A 17 4.89 -5.99 0.50
N GLU A 18 4.94 -7.18 -0.09
CA GLU A 18 5.99 -7.57 -1.02
C GLU A 18 6.01 -6.69 -2.28
N ALA A 19 4.84 -6.42 -2.88
CA ALA A 19 4.74 -5.53 -4.05
C ALA A 19 5.23 -4.11 -3.73
N LEU A 20 4.93 -3.59 -2.53
CA LEU A 20 5.41 -2.28 -2.09
C LEU A 20 6.92 -2.26 -1.81
N ASP A 21 7.50 -3.36 -1.31
CA ASP A 21 8.94 -3.49 -1.10
C ASP A 21 9.72 -3.56 -2.42
N GLN A 22 9.08 -4.03 -3.48
CA GLN A 22 9.65 -4.07 -4.83
C GLN A 22 9.39 -2.79 -5.65
N ASP A 23 8.76 -1.77 -5.06
CA ASP A 23 8.31 -0.55 -5.75
C ASP A 23 7.38 -0.81 -6.94
N ASP A 24 6.68 -1.94 -6.94
CA ASP A 24 5.78 -2.32 -8.02
C ASP A 24 4.36 -1.84 -7.73
N PHE A 25 4.12 -0.56 -8.02
CA PHE A 25 2.87 0.13 -7.68
C PHE A 25 1.67 -0.29 -8.54
N ALA A 26 1.90 -0.79 -9.76
CA ALA A 26 0.83 -1.27 -10.64
C ALA A 26 0.10 -2.52 -10.09
N PRO A 27 0.78 -3.61 -9.71
CA PRO A 27 0.15 -4.75 -9.06
C PRO A 27 -0.31 -4.43 -7.65
N ALA A 28 0.37 -3.55 -6.90
CA ALA A 28 -0.07 -3.13 -5.57
C ALA A 28 -1.51 -2.57 -5.57
N GLY A 29 -1.88 -1.77 -6.57
CA GLY A 29 -3.25 -1.28 -6.71
C GLY A 29 -4.27 -2.40 -6.96
N SER A 30 -3.91 -3.39 -7.76
CA SER A 30 -4.78 -4.55 -8.05
C SER A 30 -4.94 -5.47 -6.83
N LEU A 31 -3.85 -5.68 -6.08
CA LEU A 31 -3.83 -6.46 -4.84
C LEU A 31 -4.68 -5.80 -3.75
N LEU A 32 -4.59 -4.48 -3.58
CA LEU A 32 -5.42 -3.74 -2.63
C LEU A 32 -6.91 -3.86 -2.96
N ALA A 33 -7.27 -3.67 -4.24
CA ALA A 33 -8.67 -3.80 -4.67
C ALA A 33 -9.22 -5.22 -4.49
N GLN A 34 -8.39 -6.25 -4.69
CA GLN A 34 -8.77 -7.64 -4.43
C GLN A 34 -8.95 -7.89 -2.93
N TYR A 35 -8.00 -7.43 -2.12
CA TYR A 35 -8.05 -7.55 -0.66
C TYR A 35 -9.32 -6.90 -0.07
N ASP A 36 -9.69 -5.69 -0.51
CA ASP A 36 -10.89 -5.00 -0.03
C ASP A 36 -12.18 -5.78 -0.35
N ARG A 37 -12.26 -6.38 -1.54
CA ARG A 37 -13.40 -7.25 -1.92
C ARG A 37 -13.47 -8.47 -1.04
N ASP A 38 -12.34 -9.14 -0.83
CA ASP A 38 -12.28 -10.36 -0.04
C ASP A 38 -12.58 -10.07 1.44
N LEU A 39 -12.13 -8.92 1.97
CA LEU A 39 -12.42 -8.49 3.33
C LEU A 39 -13.92 -8.25 3.53
N ARG A 40 -14.57 -7.55 2.59
CA ARG A 40 -16.02 -7.34 2.66
C ARG A 40 -16.78 -8.66 2.65
N ALA A 41 -16.44 -9.57 1.73
CA ALA A 41 -17.04 -10.89 1.66
C ALA A 41 -16.82 -11.69 2.96
N TYR A 42 -15.62 -11.65 3.54
CA TYR A 42 -15.33 -12.31 4.82
C TYR A 42 -16.18 -11.75 5.97
N VAL A 43 -16.32 -10.43 6.06
CA VAL A 43 -17.14 -9.79 7.10
C VAL A 43 -18.62 -10.13 6.93
N GLU A 44 -19.11 -10.17 5.69
CA GLU A 44 -20.48 -10.57 5.37
C GLU A 44 -20.75 -12.04 5.73
N THR A 45 -19.81 -12.94 5.47
CA THR A 45 -19.92 -14.37 5.77
C THR A 45 -19.83 -14.66 7.28
N VAL A 46 -18.86 -14.05 7.97
CA VAL A 46 -18.56 -14.40 9.38
C VAL A 46 -19.42 -13.60 10.37
N GLY A 47 -19.83 -12.39 10.01
CA GLY A 47 -20.69 -11.53 10.83
C GLY A 47 -20.11 -11.31 12.24
N GLY A 48 -20.98 -11.37 13.26
CA GLY A 48 -20.60 -11.15 14.67
C GLY A 48 -19.78 -12.26 15.32
N ASN A 49 -19.59 -13.41 14.66
CA ASN A 49 -18.81 -14.54 15.17
C ASN A 49 -17.32 -14.43 14.82
N ALA A 50 -16.89 -13.29 14.28
CA ALA A 50 -15.52 -13.12 13.84
C ALA A 50 -14.54 -13.17 15.02
N PRO A 51 -13.39 -13.86 14.87
CA PRO A 51 -12.36 -13.92 15.89
C PRO A 51 -11.74 -12.53 16.07
N LEU A 52 -12.22 -11.78 17.07
CA LEU A 52 -11.82 -10.39 17.33
C LEU A 52 -10.30 -10.21 17.47
N GLY A 53 -9.60 -11.20 18.02
CA GLY A 53 -8.14 -11.19 18.13
C GLY A 53 -7.45 -11.18 16.76
N ALA A 54 -7.92 -12.02 15.83
CA ALA A 54 -7.37 -12.11 14.49
C ALA A 54 -7.73 -10.87 13.65
N LEU A 55 -8.93 -10.32 13.81
CA LEU A 55 -9.31 -9.04 13.19
C LEU A 55 -8.43 -7.88 13.67
N ARG A 56 -8.10 -7.83 14.98
CA ARG A 56 -7.17 -6.82 15.51
C ARG A 56 -5.77 -6.97 14.93
N ALA A 57 -5.26 -8.20 14.81
CA ALA A 57 -3.96 -8.45 14.19
C ALA A 57 -3.93 -7.98 12.72
N MET A 58 -4.98 -8.30 11.95
CA MET A 58 -5.12 -7.81 10.58
C MET A 58 -5.19 -6.28 10.49
N LEU A 59 -5.88 -5.63 11.42
CA LEU A 59 -5.95 -4.16 11.47
C LEU A 59 -4.57 -3.55 11.77
N GLN A 60 -3.79 -4.16 12.65
CA GLN A 60 -2.41 -3.73 12.93
C GLN A 60 -1.50 -3.87 11.70
N MET A 61 -1.63 -4.98 10.96
CA MET A 61 -0.89 -5.19 9.71
C MET A 61 -1.26 -4.11 8.68
N GLN A 62 -2.56 -3.86 8.47
CA GLN A 62 -3.03 -2.81 7.55
C GLN A 62 -2.51 -1.42 7.92
N ASN A 63 -2.58 -1.04 9.19
CA ASN A 63 -2.08 0.26 9.63
C ASN A 63 -0.57 0.40 9.43
N SER A 64 0.18 -0.67 9.70
CA SER A 64 1.63 -0.70 9.49
C SER A 64 1.96 -0.53 8.00
N LEU A 65 1.19 -1.18 7.13
CA LEU A 65 1.35 -1.09 5.69
C LEU A 65 1.01 0.31 5.15
N ALA A 66 -0.10 0.89 5.61
CA ALA A 66 -0.50 2.24 5.25
C ALA A 66 0.56 3.28 5.65
N ALA A 67 1.15 3.15 6.84
CA ALA A 67 2.24 4.01 7.29
C ALA A 67 3.47 3.91 6.37
N ARG A 68 3.84 2.69 5.95
CA ARG A 68 4.95 2.46 5.01
C ARG A 68 4.69 3.09 3.65
N MET A 69 3.48 2.94 3.11
CA MET A 69 3.09 3.57 1.84
C MET A 69 3.19 5.10 1.90
N GLN A 70 2.72 5.70 3.00
CA GLN A 70 2.81 7.15 3.20
C GLN A 70 4.26 7.62 3.27
N GLU A 71 5.12 6.90 3.97
CA GLU A 71 6.55 7.23 4.06
C GLU A 71 7.22 7.15 2.69
N ARG A 72 6.92 6.09 1.92
CA ARG A 72 7.44 5.94 0.56
C ARG A 72 7.00 7.07 -0.35
N GLN A 73 5.72 7.44 -0.31
CA GLN A 73 5.19 8.55 -1.08
C GLN A 73 5.88 9.87 -0.75
N ARG A 74 6.20 10.11 0.53
CA ARG A 74 6.94 11.31 0.97
C ARG A 74 8.36 11.34 0.41
N GLY A 75 9.05 10.20 0.41
CA GLY A 75 10.38 10.05 -0.20
C GLY A 75 10.38 10.40 -1.69
N ILE A 76 9.49 9.77 -2.46
CA ILE A 76 9.34 10.05 -3.91
C ILE A 76 9.02 11.54 -4.14
N ALA A 77 8.13 12.12 -3.33
CA ALA A 77 7.79 13.54 -3.46
C ALA A 77 8.96 14.47 -3.17
N ALA A 78 9.87 14.09 -2.25
CA ALA A 78 11.09 14.84 -1.97
C ALA A 78 12.06 14.77 -3.17
N GLU A 79 12.33 13.58 -3.69
CA GLU A 79 13.19 13.39 -4.86
C GLU A 79 12.70 14.21 -6.07
N LEU A 80 11.39 14.20 -6.35
CA LEU A 80 10.81 14.99 -7.44
C LEU A 80 10.95 16.50 -7.23
N ARG A 81 10.93 16.99 -5.98
CA ARG A 81 11.19 18.42 -5.69
C ARG A 81 12.65 18.76 -5.96
N ASP A 82 13.57 17.92 -5.52
CA ASP A 82 15.02 18.14 -5.68
C ASP A 82 15.41 18.13 -7.16
N MET A 83 14.87 17.19 -7.96
CA MET A 83 15.10 17.14 -9.41
C MET A 83 14.59 18.40 -10.11
N ARG A 84 13.40 18.89 -9.73
CA ARG A 84 12.85 20.14 -10.30
C ARG A 84 13.74 21.33 -9.95
N GLN A 85 14.17 21.44 -8.69
CA GLN A 85 15.04 22.53 -8.24
C GLN A 85 16.39 22.52 -8.97
N ALA A 86 17.01 21.35 -9.11
CA ALA A 86 18.25 21.19 -9.88
C ALA A 86 18.05 21.58 -11.36
N GLY A 87 16.95 21.17 -11.97
CA GLY A 87 16.61 21.52 -13.35
C GLY A 87 16.31 23.01 -13.57
N HIS A 88 15.81 23.72 -12.55
CA HIS A 88 15.66 25.17 -12.58
C HIS A 88 17.02 25.89 -12.44
N ALA A 89 17.88 25.43 -11.54
CA ALA A 89 19.22 26.00 -11.35
C ALA A 89 20.09 25.84 -12.61
N ALA A 90 20.08 24.65 -13.22
CA ALA A 90 20.84 24.40 -14.45
C ALA A 90 20.41 25.32 -15.61
N ARG A 91 19.11 25.58 -15.75
CA ARG A 91 18.59 26.52 -16.76
C ARG A 91 18.98 27.97 -16.48
N ALA A 92 18.91 28.41 -15.22
CA ALA A 92 19.32 29.75 -14.83
C ALA A 92 20.82 30.00 -15.12
N TYR A 93 21.68 29.00 -14.94
CA TYR A 93 23.09 29.11 -15.28
C TYR A 93 23.35 29.17 -16.79
N SER A 94 22.56 28.48 -17.61
CA SER A 94 22.70 28.53 -19.08
C SER A 94 22.19 29.82 -19.71
N GLU A 95 21.31 30.57 -19.03
CA GLU A 95 20.80 31.86 -19.52
C GLU A 95 21.71 33.06 -19.16
N LEU A 96 22.68 32.85 -18.26
CA LEU A 96 23.63 33.87 -17.79
C LEU A 96 25.03 33.75 -18.43
N GLY A 97 25.25 32.77 -19.31
CA GLY A 97 26.48 32.58 -20.08
C GLY A 97 26.27 32.84 -21.56
#